data_AF-A0A2U2MFU8-F1
#
_entry.id   AF-A0A2U2MFU8-F1
#
_cell.length_a   1.000
_cell.length_b   1.000
_cell.length_c   1.000
_cell.angle_alpha   90.00
_cell.angle_beta   90.00
_cell.angle_gamma   90.00
#
_symmetry.space_group_name_H-M   'P 1'
#
loop_
_entity.id
_entity.type
_entity.pdbx_description
1 polymer ?
#
loop_
_entity_poly.entity_id
_entity_poly.type
_entity_poly.pdbx_seq_one_letter_code
_entity_poly.pdbx_strand_id
1 'polypeptide(L)'
;MIDVEKLIKQNSELMALLKIIHSFQLNDCWLCAGTLRNYIWDYLSTGSTSSNINFSDIDVIFFDKNISYEQTVEIENQIKKKYPEYNWEIKNQYYMNIHSPNTEKYVSSTDAVSKFPEKCTAIAARLNDNQELEVFIPFGTNDLINFRVSPTPHYFSDKDRQMIYNERVKKKNWNIFWPNISIEFIK
;
A
#
# COMPACT_ATOMS: atom_id res chain seq x y z
N MET A 1 9.23 19.42 -7.46
CA MET A 1 9.21 18.00 -7.03
C MET A 1 7.92 17.79 -6.24
N ILE A 2 7.15 16.74 -6.52
CA ILE A 2 5.91 16.47 -5.78
C ILE A 2 6.26 16.05 -4.35
N ASP A 3 5.62 16.70 -3.40
CA ASP A 3 5.72 16.40 -1.97
C ASP A 3 4.54 15.51 -1.59
N VAL A 4 4.79 14.20 -1.52
CA VAL A 4 3.75 13.19 -1.23
C VAL A 4 3.15 13.38 0.16
N GLU A 5 3.98 13.75 1.14
CA GLU A 5 3.52 14.00 2.51
C GLU A 5 2.55 15.18 2.54
N LYS A 6 2.90 16.27 1.85
CA LYS A 6 2.02 17.44 1.72
C LYS A 6 0.70 17.09 1.03
N LEU A 7 0.72 16.28 -0.04
CA LEU A 7 -0.50 15.87 -0.73
C LEU A 7 -1.42 15.06 0.21
N ILE A 8 -0.87 14.08 0.93
CA ILE A 8 -1.65 13.29 1.89
C ILE A 8 -2.24 14.20 2.99
N LYS A 9 -1.44 15.11 3.56
CA LYS A 9 -1.90 16.06 4.60
C LYS A 9 -3.02 16.97 4.11
N GLN A 10 -3.03 17.36 2.85
CA GLN A 10 -4.03 18.26 2.27
C GLN A 10 -5.37 17.56 2.00
N ASN A 11 -5.41 16.23 1.96
CA ASN A 11 -6.64 15.47 1.79
C ASN A 11 -7.25 15.09 3.15
N SER A 12 -8.40 15.71 3.47
CA SER A 12 -9.07 15.48 4.75
C SER A 12 -9.59 14.06 4.93
N GLU A 13 -9.99 13.37 3.85
CA GLU A 13 -10.48 11.98 3.91
C GLU A 13 -9.36 11.00 4.25
N LEU A 14 -8.19 11.13 3.62
CA LEU A 14 -7.00 10.34 3.98
C LEU A 14 -6.57 10.61 5.41
N MET A 15 -6.55 11.87 5.84
CA MET A 15 -6.19 12.19 7.21
C MET A 15 -7.20 11.64 8.22
N ALA A 16 -8.49 11.61 7.90
CA ALA A 16 -9.51 10.96 8.72
C ALA A 16 -9.32 9.43 8.76
N LEU A 17 -9.05 8.82 7.61
CA LEU A 17 -8.78 7.39 7.50
C LEU A 17 -7.54 6.98 8.31
N LEU A 18 -6.46 7.74 8.21
CA LEU A 18 -5.23 7.49 8.97
C LEU A 18 -5.44 7.61 10.48
N LYS A 19 -6.31 8.53 10.93
CA LYS A 19 -6.72 8.61 12.36
C LYS A 19 -7.50 7.37 12.80
N ILE A 20 -8.39 6.86 11.94
CA ILE A 20 -9.11 5.60 12.20
C ILE A 20 -8.11 4.45 12.33
N ILE A 21 -7.18 4.31 11.37
CA ILE A 21 -6.16 3.25 11.37
C ILE A 21 -5.28 3.34 12.61
N HIS A 22 -4.84 4.54 13.00
CA HIS A 22 -4.09 4.76 14.23
C HIS A 22 -4.88 4.31 15.47
N SER A 23 -6.20 4.49 15.49
CA SER A 23 -7.05 4.06 16.61
C SER A 23 -7.14 2.54 16.78
N PHE A 24 -6.66 1.74 15.81
CA PHE A 24 -6.59 0.28 15.95
C PHE A 24 -5.54 -0.15 16.97
N GLN A 25 -4.55 0.72 17.24
CA GLN A 25 -3.48 0.47 18.21
C GLN A 25 -2.73 -0.86 17.94
N LEU A 26 -2.58 -1.20 16.64
CA LEU A 26 -1.80 -2.33 16.19
C LEU A 26 -0.33 -1.93 16.03
N ASN A 27 0.57 -2.83 16.42
CA ASN A 27 2.01 -2.60 16.31
C ASN A 27 2.46 -2.48 14.85
N ASP A 28 3.26 -1.45 14.57
CA ASP A 28 3.83 -1.19 13.24
C ASP A 28 2.76 -1.19 12.13
N CYS A 29 1.65 -0.50 12.36
CA CYS A 29 0.47 -0.46 11.48
C CYS A 29 0.55 0.68 10.46
N TRP A 30 0.23 0.37 9.19
CA TRP A 30 0.34 1.29 8.06
C TRP A 30 -0.81 1.13 7.07
N LEU A 31 -1.26 2.24 6.50
CA LEU A 31 -2.05 2.26 5.28
C LEU A 31 -1.14 1.99 4.08
N CYS A 32 -1.53 1.04 3.23
CA CYS A 32 -0.85 0.65 2.00
C CYS A 32 -1.89 0.48 0.88
N ALA A 33 -1.53 -0.14 -0.24
CA ALA A 33 -0.69 0.55 -1.22
C ALA A 33 -1.55 1.24 -2.27
N GLY A 34 -2.63 0.57 -2.69
CA GLY A 34 -3.52 1.02 -3.75
C GLY A 34 -4.20 2.34 -3.42
N THR A 35 -4.67 2.53 -2.19
CA THR A 35 -5.35 3.76 -1.76
C THR A 35 -4.46 4.99 -1.96
N LEU A 36 -3.21 4.93 -1.50
CA LEU A 36 -2.26 6.06 -1.61
C LEU A 36 -1.85 6.30 -3.07
N ARG A 37 -1.50 5.23 -3.81
CA ARG A 37 -1.10 5.34 -5.22
C ARG A 37 -2.23 5.92 -6.07
N ASN A 38 -3.45 5.41 -5.91
CA ASN A 38 -4.62 5.87 -6.68
C ASN A 38 -4.85 7.36 -6.42
N TYR A 39 -4.89 7.77 -5.15
CA TYR A 39 -5.05 9.18 -4.80
C TYR A 39 -3.98 10.08 -5.46
N ILE A 40 -2.71 9.68 -5.39
CA ILE A 40 -1.62 10.43 -6.01
C ILE A 40 -1.79 10.50 -7.53
N TRP A 41 -2.10 9.38 -8.19
CA TRP A 41 -2.30 9.33 -9.64
C TRP A 41 -3.52 10.11 -10.11
N ASP A 42 -4.60 10.12 -9.34
CA ASP A 42 -5.79 10.92 -9.60
C ASP A 42 -5.48 12.41 -9.48
N TYR A 43 -4.76 12.81 -8.42
CA TYR A 43 -4.27 14.18 -8.26
C TYR A 43 -3.37 14.59 -9.44
N LEU A 44 -2.43 13.75 -9.83
CA LEU A 44 -1.51 14.05 -10.93
C LEU A 44 -2.19 14.11 -12.30
N SER A 45 -3.31 13.40 -12.47
CA SER A 45 -4.07 13.38 -13.72
C SER A 45 -5.05 14.56 -13.82
N THR A 46 -5.60 15.01 -12.69
CA THR A 46 -6.68 16.02 -12.66
C THR A 46 -6.26 17.38 -12.12
N GLY A 47 -5.14 17.44 -11.39
CA GLY A 47 -4.71 18.61 -10.61
C GLY A 47 -5.58 18.91 -9.38
N SER A 48 -6.56 18.06 -9.08
CA SER A 48 -7.55 18.29 -8.02
C SER A 48 -7.31 17.36 -6.83
N THR A 49 -7.30 17.92 -5.63
CA THR A 49 -7.31 17.15 -4.38
C THR A 49 -8.73 16.75 -3.94
N SER A 50 -9.74 17.24 -4.65
CA SER A 50 -11.17 17.09 -4.32
C SER A 50 -11.82 15.89 -5.00
N SER A 51 -11.06 15.07 -5.73
CA SER A 51 -11.55 13.79 -6.22
C SER A 51 -11.85 12.89 -5.01
N ASN A 52 -13.12 12.52 -4.83
CA ASN A 52 -13.52 11.52 -3.84
C ASN A 52 -12.62 10.30 -4.00
N ILE A 53 -11.96 9.88 -2.93
CA ILE A 53 -11.09 8.72 -3.00
C ILE A 53 -11.99 7.50 -3.12
N ASN A 54 -11.83 6.77 -4.22
CA ASN A 54 -12.49 5.48 -4.34
C ASN A 54 -11.75 4.47 -3.45
N PHE A 55 -12.26 4.30 -2.23
CA PHE A 55 -11.82 3.27 -1.29
C PHE A 55 -12.39 1.91 -1.69
N SER A 56 -11.99 1.37 -2.85
CA SER A 56 -12.45 0.04 -3.26
C SER A 56 -12.02 -1.02 -2.26
N ASP A 57 -10.72 -1.04 -1.93
CA ASP A 57 -10.10 -1.87 -0.91
C ASP A 57 -9.14 -0.97 -0.10
N ILE A 58 -9.20 -1.06 1.23
CA ILE A 58 -8.27 -0.36 2.13
C ILE A 58 -7.31 -1.38 2.73
N ASP A 59 -6.13 -1.48 2.10
CA ASP A 59 -5.05 -2.33 2.57
C ASP A 59 -4.40 -1.73 3.82
N VAL A 60 -4.59 -2.37 4.96
CA VAL A 60 -3.90 -2.05 6.21
C VAL A 60 -2.98 -3.19 6.57
N ILE A 61 -1.69 -2.89 6.67
CA ILE A 61 -0.70 -3.87 7.10
C ILE A 61 -0.23 -3.54 8.50
N PHE A 62 0.10 -4.56 9.27
CA PHE A 62 0.78 -4.41 10.55
C PHE A 62 1.79 -5.53 10.76
N PHE A 63 2.68 -5.40 11.74
CA PHE A 63 3.66 -6.44 12.04
C PHE A 63 3.67 -6.75 13.53
N ASP A 64 3.23 -7.96 13.87
CA ASP A 64 3.33 -8.46 15.24
C ASP A 64 3.51 -9.97 15.27
N LYS A 65 4.64 -10.42 15.83
CA LYS A 65 4.95 -11.85 15.98
C LYS A 65 4.17 -12.54 17.09
N ASN A 66 3.56 -11.77 17.99
CA ASN A 66 2.81 -12.28 19.15
C ASN A 66 1.32 -12.44 18.84
N ILE A 67 0.84 -11.88 17.72
CA ILE A 67 -0.54 -12.03 17.24
C ILE A 67 -0.59 -13.19 16.25
N SER A 68 -1.44 -14.19 16.52
CA SER A 68 -1.62 -15.35 15.66
C SER A 68 -2.31 -15.00 14.34
N TYR A 69 -2.28 -15.93 13.38
CA TYR A 69 -3.03 -15.76 12.12
C TYR A 69 -4.54 -15.68 12.38
N GLU A 70 -5.05 -16.52 13.29
CA GLU A 70 -6.46 -16.54 13.70
C GLU A 70 -6.85 -15.24 14.40
N GLN A 71 -6.01 -14.74 15.33
CA GLN A 71 -6.22 -13.46 15.98
C GLN A 71 -6.22 -12.30 14.98
N THR A 72 -5.40 -12.37 13.93
CA THR A 72 -5.41 -11.39 12.83
C THR A 72 -6.77 -11.35 12.13
N VAL A 73 -7.36 -12.52 11.85
CA VAL A 73 -8.70 -12.61 11.25
C VAL A 73 -9.78 -12.08 12.19
N GLU A 74 -9.68 -12.34 13.49
CA GLU A 74 -10.59 -11.78 14.49
C GLU A 74 -10.51 -10.26 14.56
N ILE A 75 -9.31 -9.69 14.56
CA ILE A 75 -9.06 -8.24 14.52
C ILE A 75 -9.68 -7.63 13.26
N GLU A 76 -9.45 -8.23 12.09
CA GLU A 76 -10.06 -7.78 10.82
C GLU A 76 -11.59 -7.74 10.93
N ASN A 77 -12.20 -8.80 11.47
CA ASN A 77 -13.65 -8.87 11.65
C ASN A 77 -14.18 -7.83 12.65
N GLN A 78 -13.45 -7.54 13.73
CA GLN A 78 -13.82 -6.52 14.70
C GLN A 78 -13.76 -5.12 14.08
N ILE A 79 -12.72 -4.83 13.30
CA ILE A 79 -12.56 -3.53 12.61
C ILE A 79 -13.65 -3.35 11.56
N LYS A 80 -13.95 -4.38 10.76
CA LYS A 80 -15.07 -4.35 9.80
C LYS A 80 -16.42 -4.10 10.46
N LYS A 81 -16.67 -4.65 11.64
CA LYS A 81 -17.91 -4.38 12.40
C LYS A 81 -17.96 -2.95 12.95
N LYS A 82 -16.81 -2.41 13.38
CA LYS A 82 -16.72 -1.08 13.98
C LYS A 82 -16.78 0.05 12.93
N TYR A 83 -16.22 -0.20 11.75
CA TYR A 83 -16.15 0.76 10.63
C TYR A 83 -16.66 0.09 9.33
N PRO A 84 -17.95 -0.24 9.24
CA PRO A 84 -18.53 -0.99 8.13
C PRO A 84 -18.59 -0.23 6.79
N GLU A 85 -18.38 1.08 6.81
CA GLU A 85 -18.37 1.96 5.64
C GLU A 85 -17.13 1.76 4.74
N TYR A 86 -16.10 1.07 5.24
CA TYR A 86 -14.87 0.81 4.51
C TYR A 86 -14.66 -0.68 4.24
N ASN A 87 -14.14 -1.00 3.06
CA ASN A 87 -13.76 -2.36 2.71
C ASN A 87 -12.32 -2.66 3.17
N TRP A 88 -12.18 -3.02 4.44
CA TRP A 88 -10.87 -3.28 5.05
C TRP A 88 -10.24 -4.59 4.59
N GLU A 89 -8.95 -4.55 4.28
CA GLU A 89 -8.09 -5.73 4.21
C GLU A 89 -6.95 -5.58 5.22
N ILE A 90 -6.99 -6.36 6.30
CA ILE A 90 -6.02 -6.22 7.41
C ILE A 90 -5.09 -7.42 7.43
N LYS A 91 -3.79 -7.18 7.24
CA LYS A 91 -2.80 -8.24 7.06
C LYS A 91 -1.61 -8.09 8.00
N ASN A 92 -1.41 -9.10 8.86
CA ASN A 92 -0.19 -9.23 9.65
C ASN A 92 0.96 -9.73 8.78
N GLN A 93 1.93 -8.86 8.53
CA GLN A 93 3.08 -9.14 7.67
C GLN A 93 3.98 -10.26 8.21
N TYR A 94 3.91 -10.59 9.49
CA TYR A 94 4.64 -11.72 10.05
C TYR A 94 4.32 -13.06 9.34
N TYR A 95 3.11 -13.20 8.78
CA TYR A 95 2.68 -14.42 8.06
C TYR A 95 2.69 -14.28 6.55
N MET A 96 2.80 -13.07 5.99
CA MET A 96 2.52 -12.84 4.56
C MET A 96 3.61 -13.34 3.61
N ASN A 97 4.78 -13.70 4.11
CA ASN A 97 5.83 -14.28 3.27
C ASN A 97 5.38 -15.59 2.60
N ILE A 98 4.46 -16.35 3.21
CA ILE A 98 3.95 -17.62 2.67
C ILE A 98 3.20 -17.46 1.34
N HIS A 99 2.72 -16.25 1.04
CA HIS A 99 1.98 -15.93 -0.18
C HIS A 99 2.89 -15.43 -1.31
N SER A 100 4.20 -15.38 -1.09
CA SER A 100 5.19 -14.97 -2.09
C SER A 100 6.29 -16.03 -2.22
N PRO A 101 6.57 -16.55 -3.42
CA PRO A 101 7.55 -17.61 -3.58
C PRO A 101 8.94 -17.12 -3.18
N ASN A 102 9.72 -18.04 -2.63
CA ASN A 102 11.12 -17.84 -2.25
C ASN A 102 11.34 -16.57 -1.40
N THR A 103 10.36 -16.21 -0.56
CA THR A 103 10.38 -15.00 0.27
C THR A 103 10.55 -15.38 1.74
N GLU A 104 11.62 -14.87 2.34
CA GLU A 104 11.88 -14.99 3.77
C GLU A 104 10.84 -14.23 4.60
N LYS A 105 10.72 -14.59 5.88
CA LYS A 105 9.86 -13.86 6.80
C LYS A 105 10.26 -12.39 6.84
N TYR A 106 9.26 -11.50 6.75
CA TYR A 106 9.49 -10.08 6.94
C TYR A 106 9.89 -9.78 8.38
N VAL A 107 10.64 -8.70 8.58
CA VAL A 107 11.09 -8.27 9.91
C VAL A 107 10.35 -7.03 10.43
N SER A 108 9.58 -6.36 9.58
CA SER A 108 8.72 -5.22 9.87
C SER A 108 7.72 -5.00 8.73
N SER A 109 6.75 -4.10 8.94
CA SER A 109 5.84 -3.66 7.88
C SER A 109 6.58 -2.92 6.76
N THR A 110 7.57 -2.08 7.10
CA THR A 110 8.37 -1.35 6.08
C THR A 110 9.26 -2.30 5.26
N ASP A 111 9.77 -3.37 5.88
CA ASP A 111 10.46 -4.44 5.16
C ASP A 111 9.53 -5.14 4.16
N ALA A 112 8.30 -5.46 4.55
CA ALA A 112 7.30 -6.02 3.65
C ALA A 112 6.96 -5.07 2.49
N VAL A 113 6.76 -3.78 2.76
CA VAL A 113 6.46 -2.75 1.73
C VAL A 113 7.59 -2.64 0.71
N SER A 114 8.86 -2.71 1.15
CA SER A 114 10.01 -2.70 0.26
C SER A 114 10.05 -3.91 -0.70
N LYS A 115 9.32 -4.98 -0.37
CA LYS A 115 9.23 -6.22 -1.14
C LYS A 115 7.92 -6.35 -1.91
N PHE A 116 7.10 -5.29 -2.00
CA PHE A 116 5.89 -5.30 -2.84
C PHE A 116 6.23 -5.52 -4.32
N PRO A 117 5.26 -5.94 -5.15
CA PRO A 117 5.56 -6.29 -6.54
C PRO A 117 6.06 -5.12 -7.38
N GLU A 118 5.52 -3.92 -7.17
CA GLU A 118 5.79 -2.73 -7.99
C GLU A 118 6.39 -1.59 -7.16
N LYS A 119 7.37 -0.85 -7.69
CA LYS A 119 7.97 0.28 -6.95
C LYS A 119 6.96 1.39 -6.66
N CYS A 120 6.04 1.65 -7.59
CA CYS A 120 4.97 2.62 -7.40
C CYS A 120 3.87 2.17 -6.42
N THR A 121 3.85 0.89 -6.02
CA THR A 121 2.97 0.38 -4.97
C THR A 121 3.67 0.24 -3.64
N ALA A 122 5.00 0.21 -3.61
CA ALA A 122 5.78 0.28 -2.38
C ALA A 122 5.73 1.71 -1.78
N ILE A 123 4.57 2.06 -1.24
CA ILE A 123 4.29 3.28 -0.49
C ILE A 123 3.40 2.94 0.70
N ALA A 124 3.73 3.51 1.86
CA ALA A 124 2.94 3.37 3.06
C ALA A 124 2.83 4.70 3.81
N ALA A 125 1.72 4.91 4.52
CA ALA A 125 1.51 6.07 5.38
C ALA A 125 0.88 5.68 6.72
N ARG A 126 1.27 6.36 7.79
CA ARG A 126 0.66 6.23 9.11
C ARG A 126 0.70 7.54 9.88
N LEU A 127 -0.07 7.63 10.96
CA LEU A 127 0.19 8.60 12.01
C LEU A 127 1.02 7.94 13.09
N ASN A 128 2.00 8.65 13.63
CA ASN A 128 2.70 8.24 14.85
C ASN A 128 1.92 8.69 16.10
N ASP A 129 2.45 8.35 17.28
CA ASP A 129 1.82 8.67 18.58
C ASP A 129 1.63 10.18 18.81
N ASN A 130 2.44 11.02 18.16
CA ASN A 130 2.32 12.48 18.19
C ASN A 130 1.30 13.03 17.17
N GLN A 131 0.54 12.17 16.49
CA GLN A 131 -0.37 12.52 15.39
C GLN A 131 0.34 13.15 14.18
N GLU A 132 1.64 12.89 14.02
CA GLU A 132 2.41 13.35 12.86
C GLU A 132 2.37 12.28 11.76
N LEU A 133 2.22 12.76 10.52
CA LEU A 133 2.22 11.88 9.34
C LEU A 133 3.63 11.37 9.07
N GLU A 134 3.76 10.05 8.99
CA GLU A 134 4.93 9.36 8.50
C GLU A 134 4.61 8.71 7.15
N VAL A 135 5.50 8.89 6.17
CA VAL A 135 5.37 8.29 4.84
C VAL A 135 6.63 7.51 4.53
N PHE A 136 6.46 6.25 4.10
CA PHE A 136 7.54 5.38 3.71
C PHE A 136 7.48 5.12 2.19
N ILE A 137 8.53 5.52 1.46
CA ILE A 137 8.65 5.37 0.00
C ILE A 137 10.07 4.85 -0.33
N PRO A 138 10.33 3.54 -0.17
CA PRO A 138 11.67 2.95 -0.23
C PRO A 138 12.38 3.16 -1.58
N PHE A 139 11.64 3.41 -2.66
CA PHE A 139 12.19 3.60 -4.01
C PHE A 139 12.11 5.04 -4.51
N GLY A 140 11.78 5.98 -3.62
CA GLY A 140 11.52 7.38 -3.98
C GLY A 140 10.25 7.55 -4.82
N THR A 141 10.00 8.79 -5.25
CA THR A 141 8.73 9.16 -5.88
C THR A 141 8.74 9.03 -7.40
N ASN A 142 9.88 8.73 -8.02
CA ASN A 142 10.03 8.81 -9.48
C ASN A 142 9.03 7.93 -10.25
N ASP A 143 8.82 6.70 -9.81
CA ASP A 143 7.88 5.79 -10.47
C ASP A 143 6.41 6.23 -10.27
N LEU A 144 6.09 6.76 -9.08
CA LEU A 144 4.78 7.34 -8.79
C LEU A 144 4.47 8.54 -9.71
N ILE A 145 5.38 9.52 -9.78
CA ILE A 145 5.14 10.78 -10.50
C ILE A 145 5.11 10.62 -12.01
N ASN A 146 5.82 9.63 -12.55
CA ASN A 146 5.89 9.37 -13.98
C ASN A 146 4.92 8.27 -14.44
N PHE A 147 3.97 7.87 -13.57
CA PHE A 147 3.03 6.77 -13.86
C PHE A 147 3.74 5.51 -14.36
N ARG A 148 4.90 5.19 -13.77
CA ARG A 148 5.69 4.02 -14.14
C ARG A 148 5.40 2.89 -13.17
N VAL A 149 5.07 1.73 -13.72
CA VAL A 149 5.01 0.47 -13.03
C VAL A 149 6.26 -0.31 -13.39
N SER A 150 7.20 -0.40 -12.45
CA SER A 150 8.38 -1.24 -12.58
C SER A 150 8.50 -2.17 -11.37
N PRO A 151 9.12 -3.35 -11.54
CA PRO A 151 9.24 -4.31 -10.44
C PRO A 151 10.20 -3.80 -9.36
N THR A 152 9.96 -4.17 -8.12
CA THR A 152 10.95 -3.96 -7.05
C THR A 152 12.15 -4.89 -7.24
N PRO A 153 13.34 -4.56 -6.67
CA PRO A 153 14.50 -5.45 -6.72
C PRO A 153 14.20 -6.86 -6.21
N HIS A 154 13.35 -6.98 -5.18
CA HIS A 154 12.91 -8.27 -4.62
C HIS A 154 12.19 -9.13 -5.65
N TYR A 155 11.26 -8.55 -6.41
CA TYR A 155 10.54 -9.26 -7.48
C TYR A 155 11.40 -9.49 -8.72
N PHE A 156 12.36 -8.61 -9.00
CA PHE A 156 13.27 -8.76 -10.12
C PHE A 156 14.32 -9.87 -9.89
N SER A 157 14.67 -10.20 -8.64
CA SER A 157 15.77 -11.11 -8.35
C SER A 157 15.44 -12.60 -8.45
N ASP A 158 14.17 -12.99 -8.64
CA ASP A 158 13.71 -14.38 -8.56
C ASP A 158 12.68 -14.71 -9.63
N LYS A 159 12.90 -15.80 -10.38
CA LYS A 159 12.09 -16.14 -11.56
C LYS A 159 10.61 -16.37 -11.24
N ASP A 160 10.28 -17.00 -10.11
CA ASP A 160 8.89 -17.28 -9.75
C ASP A 160 8.16 -15.97 -9.41
N ARG A 161 8.85 -15.06 -8.71
CA ARG A 161 8.31 -13.71 -8.44
C ARG A 161 8.19 -12.89 -9.71
N GLN A 162 9.13 -12.97 -10.64
CA GLN A 162 9.04 -12.28 -11.93
C GLN A 162 7.77 -12.70 -12.70
N MET A 163 7.46 -14.00 -12.73
CA MET A 163 6.24 -14.52 -13.35
C MET A 163 4.98 -13.96 -12.68
N ILE A 164 4.94 -13.94 -11.34
CA ILE A 164 3.81 -13.39 -10.57
C ILE A 164 3.60 -11.91 -10.87
N TYR A 165 4.68 -11.12 -10.90
CA TYR A 165 4.61 -9.70 -11.25
C TYR A 165 4.02 -9.52 -12.65
N ASN A 166 4.56 -10.21 -13.66
CA ASN A 166 4.08 -10.09 -15.04
C ASN A 166 2.60 -10.46 -15.19
N GLU A 167 2.13 -11.50 -14.50
CA GLU A 167 0.72 -11.90 -14.51
C GLU A 167 -0.17 -10.90 -13.77
N ARG A 168 0.32 -10.34 -12.67
CA ARG A 168 -0.41 -9.34 -11.88
C ARG A 168 -0.63 -8.05 -12.67
N VAL A 169 0.41 -7.50 -13.30
CA VAL A 169 0.29 -6.21 -14.01
C VAL A 169 -0.66 -6.30 -15.21
N LYS A 170 -0.74 -7.46 -15.88
CA LYS A 170 -1.72 -7.72 -16.95
C LYS A 170 -3.17 -7.67 -16.45
N LYS A 171 -3.43 -8.16 -15.22
CA LYS A 171 -4.78 -8.25 -14.65
C LYS A 171 -5.31 -6.93 -14.09
N LYS A 172 -4.43 -5.99 -13.72
CA LYS A 172 -4.82 -4.76 -13.02
C LYS A 172 -5.46 -3.71 -13.92
N ASN A 173 -5.30 -3.78 -15.24
CA ASN A 173 -5.94 -2.88 -16.22
C ASN A 173 -5.80 -1.38 -15.89
N TRP A 174 -4.68 -0.96 -15.29
CA TRP A 174 -4.50 0.42 -14.84
C TRP A 174 -4.59 1.45 -15.96
N ASN A 175 -4.22 1.08 -17.18
CA ASN A 175 -4.29 1.91 -18.38
C ASN A 175 -5.72 2.36 -18.73
N ILE A 176 -6.76 1.69 -18.21
CA ILE A 176 -8.16 2.12 -18.36
C ILE A 176 -8.41 3.42 -17.57
N PHE A 177 -7.80 3.56 -16.40
CA PHE A 177 -8.01 4.71 -15.49
C PHE A 177 -6.95 5.80 -15.68
N TRP A 178 -5.70 5.40 -15.91
CA TRP A 178 -4.57 6.32 -16.11
C TRP A 178 -3.91 6.03 -17.47
N PRO A 179 -4.30 6.75 -18.55
CA PRO A 179 -3.88 6.43 -19.92
C PRO A 179 -2.38 6.65 -20.17
N ASN A 180 -1.72 7.47 -19.34
CA ASN A 180 -0.28 7.76 -19.44
C ASN A 180 0.61 6.73 -18.72
N ILE A 181 0.05 5.62 -18.24
CA ILE A 181 0.81 4.63 -17.48
C ILE A 181 1.81 3.88 -18.37
N SER A 182 3.04 3.72 -17.89
CA SER A 182 4.08 2.91 -18.51
C SER A 182 4.33 1.67 -17.66
N ILE A 183 4.21 0.49 -18.27
CA ILE A 183 4.41 -0.79 -17.57
C ILE A 183 5.67 -1.47 -18.11
N GLU A 184 6.61 -1.75 -17.22
CA GLU A 184 7.81 -2.53 -17.50
C GLU A 184 7.54 -4.01 -17.23
N PHE A 185 7.65 -4.85 -18.26
CA PHE A 185 7.57 -6.31 -18.11
C PHE A 185 8.97 -6.90 -17.93
N ILE A 186 9.08 -7.92 -17.09
CA ILE A 186 10.34 -8.66 -16.92
C ILE A 186 10.44 -9.71 -18.04
N LYS A 187 11.59 -9.77 -18.71
CA LYS A 187 11.85 -10.70 -19.82
C LYS A 187 12.34 -12.06 -19.34
#